data_AF-A0A0E3YUM0-F1
#
_entry.id   AF-A0A0E3YUM0-F1
#
_cell.length_a   1.000
_cell.length_b   1.000
_cell.length_c   1.000
_cell.angle_alpha   90.00
_cell.angle_beta   90.00
_cell.angle_gamma   90.00
#
_symmetry.space_group_name_H-M   'P 1'
#
loop_
_entity.id
_entity.type
_entity.pdbx_description
1 polymer ?
#
loop_
_entity_poly.entity_id
_entity_poly.type
_entity_poly.pdbx_seq_one_letter_code
_entity_poly.pdbx_strand_id
1 'polypeptide(L)'
;MSSSGGKIPRVLIVLIGLLVCSNLGTALVAFLVIDRLDERYSTEFNKAVPGLHELMLLAQESTNTHRAAGNLLLARDVSESKLMWTRLEEVRQKELDRLTEVFSKGPVSAGDPMAPLWSASHTYNQSLAEYLELVRNGNRDVALAYRLDKLRPSFDLYQQRQREESIRLNFEAMQSNREISAQAKERQSLLLGFGGWPFLVLIAMLAIFAVLGFVLWKQLRSIENSEGTLRTDRSF
;
A
#
# COMPACT_ATOMS: atom_id res chain seq x y z
N MET A 1 31.07 58.46 17.44
CA MET A 1 30.71 57.04 17.22
C MET A 1 29.76 56.63 18.35
N SER A 2 28.45 56.74 18.12
CA SER A 2 27.44 56.31 19.10
C SER A 2 26.85 54.99 18.63
N SER A 3 27.12 53.94 19.41
CA SER A 3 26.54 52.61 19.25
C SER A 3 25.04 52.69 19.53
N SER A 4 24.23 52.80 18.47
CA SER A 4 22.79 52.58 18.52
C SER A 4 22.54 51.07 18.67
N GLY A 5 22.66 50.57 19.89
CA GLY A 5 22.16 49.25 20.27
C GLY A 5 20.63 49.23 20.13
N GLY A 6 20.15 48.88 18.93
CA GLY A 6 18.72 48.75 18.63
C GLY A 6 18.10 47.67 19.51
N LYS A 7 17.39 48.07 20.56
CA LYS A 7 16.60 47.16 21.38
C LYS A 7 15.49 46.59 20.51
N ILE A 8 15.54 45.29 20.26
CA ILE A 8 14.47 44.59 19.55
C ILE A 8 13.16 44.87 20.31
N PRO A 9 12.13 45.46 19.67
CA PRO A 9 10.88 45.76 20.35
C PRO A 9 10.25 44.47 20.86
N ARG A 10 9.76 44.46 22.10
CA ARG A 10 9.18 43.27 22.77
C ARG A 10 8.14 42.54 21.91
N VAL A 11 7.40 43.29 21.10
CA VAL A 11 6.41 42.77 20.14
C VAL A 11 7.05 41.87 19.07
N LEU A 12 8.25 42.22 18.58
CA LEU A 12 8.99 41.40 17.60
C LEU A 12 9.47 40.09 18.21
N ILE A 13 9.93 40.11 19.47
CA ILE A 13 10.35 38.90 20.20
C ILE A 13 9.17 37.95 20.39
N VAL A 14 8.00 38.48 20.76
CA VAL A 14 6.76 37.70 20.91
C VAL A 14 6.31 37.12 19.57
N LEU A 15 6.38 37.89 18.48
CA LEU A 15 6.07 37.43 17.12
C LEU A 15 7.01 36.32 16.64
N ILE A 16 8.32 36.47 16.85
CA ILE A 16 9.32 35.44 16.53
C ILE A 16 9.05 34.18 17.35
N GLY A 17 8.75 34.32 18.65
CA GLY A 17 8.39 33.19 19.52
C GLY A 17 7.13 32.45 19.04
N LEU A 18 6.08 33.17 18.67
CA LEU A 18 4.86 32.60 18.09
C LEU A 18 5.12 31.89 16.75
N LEU A 19 5.98 32.47 15.90
CA LEU A 19 6.36 31.87 14.62
C LEU A 19 7.10 30.55 14.81
N VAL A 20 8.07 30.53 15.74
CA VAL A 20 8.85 29.33 16.06
C VAL A 20 7.94 28.25 16.68
N CYS A 21 7.09 28.61 17.64
CA CYS A 21 6.13 27.67 18.23
C CYS A 21 5.12 27.13 17.21
N SER A 22 4.64 27.96 16.28
CA SER A 22 3.77 27.52 15.20
C SER A 22 4.47 26.52 14.28
N ASN A 23 5.69 26.82 13.83
CA ASN A 23 6.46 25.92 12.96
C ASN A 23 6.80 24.59 13.66
N LEU A 24 7.15 24.64 14.96
CA LEU A 24 7.36 23.43 15.77
C LEU A 24 6.07 22.62 15.92
N GLY A 25 4.93 23.28 16.13
CA GLY A 25 3.62 22.63 16.16
C GLY A 25 3.28 21.96 14.83
N THR A 26 3.51 22.62 13.70
CA THR A 26 3.30 22.05 12.36
C THR A 26 4.23 20.86 12.12
N ALA A 27 5.50 20.95 12.51
CA ALA A 27 6.46 19.86 12.40
C ALA A 27 6.07 18.65 13.27
N LEU A 28 5.59 18.88 14.50
CA LEU A 28 5.11 17.83 15.39
C LEU A 28 3.86 17.13 14.85
N VAL A 29 2.90 17.91 14.33
CA VAL A 29 1.68 17.36 13.72
C VAL A 29 2.03 16.59 12.44
N ALA A 30 2.95 17.09 11.61
CA ALA A 30 3.44 16.38 10.43
C ALA A 30 4.11 15.05 10.83
N PHE A 31 4.95 15.06 11.87
CA PHE A 31 5.60 13.86 12.39
C PHE A 31 4.59 12.82 12.90
N LEU A 32 3.62 13.22 13.73
CA LEU A 32 2.57 12.33 14.24
C LEU A 32 1.64 11.77 13.15
N VAL A 33 1.42 12.52 12.07
CA VAL A 33 0.63 12.04 10.92
C VAL A 33 1.42 11.02 10.11
N ILE A 34 2.71 11.26 9.89
CA ILE A 34 3.61 10.32 9.19
C ILE A 34 3.72 9.02 9.98
N ASP A 35 3.97 9.09 11.30
CA ASP A 35 4.14 7.91 12.16
C ASP A 35 2.89 7.01 12.15
N ARG A 36 1.69 7.62 12.22
CA ARG A 36 0.42 6.89 12.13
C ARG A 36 0.11 6.34 10.74
N LEU A 37 0.58 7.01 9.68
CA LEU A 37 0.45 6.50 8.32
C LEU A 37 1.37 5.30 8.12
N ASP A 38 2.60 5.37 8.62
CA ASP A 38 3.60 4.31 8.52
C ASP A 38 3.17 3.05 9.29
N GLU A 39 2.62 3.21 10.51
CA GLU A 39 2.08 2.08 11.30
C GLU A 39 0.93 1.37 10.57
N ARG A 40 -0.01 2.11 9.97
CA ARG A 40 -1.16 1.51 9.27
C ARG A 40 -0.79 0.91 7.91
N TYR A 41 0.09 1.57 7.17
CA TYR A 41 0.66 1.03 5.93
C TYR A 41 1.41 -0.26 6.20
N SER A 42 2.29 -0.26 7.20
CA SER A 42 3.01 -1.43 7.67
C SER A 42 2.04 -2.56 8.02
N THR A 43 1.02 -2.30 8.83
CA THR A 43 0.17 -3.38 9.35
C THR A 43 -0.67 -4.06 8.26
N GLU A 44 -1.28 -3.32 7.33
CA GLU A 44 -2.15 -3.92 6.30
C GLU A 44 -1.36 -4.49 5.11
N PHE A 45 -0.26 -3.86 4.72
CA PHE A 45 0.65 -4.41 3.71
C PHE A 45 1.35 -5.68 4.23
N ASN A 46 1.82 -5.69 5.49
CA ASN A 46 2.42 -6.86 6.11
C ASN A 46 1.42 -8.00 6.36
N LYS A 47 0.10 -7.74 6.34
CA LYS A 47 -0.92 -8.80 6.40
C LYS A 47 -1.21 -9.43 5.04
N ALA A 48 -1.25 -8.64 3.96
CA ALA A 48 -1.63 -9.13 2.63
C ALA A 48 -0.47 -9.80 1.87
N VAL A 49 0.76 -9.31 2.04
CA VAL A 49 1.94 -9.82 1.33
C VAL A 49 2.26 -11.29 1.66
N PRO A 50 2.23 -11.73 2.94
CA PRO A 50 2.45 -13.14 3.26
C PRO A 50 1.37 -14.05 2.68
N GLY A 51 0.09 -13.64 2.73
CA GLY A 51 -1.00 -14.43 2.16
C GLY A 51 -0.89 -14.63 0.65
N LEU A 52 -0.50 -13.57 -0.08
CA LEU A 52 -0.25 -13.66 -1.53
C LEU A 52 0.95 -14.58 -1.85
N HIS A 53 2.03 -14.48 -1.06
CA HIS A 53 3.21 -15.31 -1.23
C HIS A 53 2.88 -16.80 -1.02
N GLU A 54 2.17 -17.14 0.05
CA GLU A 54 1.77 -18.53 0.31
C GLU A 54 0.85 -19.08 -0.78
N LEU A 55 -0.10 -18.29 -1.30
CA LEU A 55 -0.93 -18.72 -2.43
C LEU A 55 -0.12 -18.96 -3.70
N MET A 56 0.90 -18.14 -3.97
CA MET A 56 1.79 -18.33 -5.13
C MET A 56 2.63 -19.60 -4.99
N LEU A 57 3.17 -19.87 -3.80
CA LEU A 57 3.89 -21.11 -3.51
C LEU A 57 2.96 -22.32 -3.65
N LEU A 58 1.74 -22.24 -3.12
CA LEU A 58 0.74 -23.30 -3.26
C LEU A 58 0.37 -23.57 -4.73
N ALA A 59 0.21 -22.51 -5.53
CA ALA A 59 -0.07 -22.64 -6.97
C ALA A 59 1.09 -23.32 -7.72
N GLN A 60 2.33 -22.99 -7.35
CA GLN A 60 3.53 -23.62 -7.88
C GLN A 60 3.59 -25.10 -7.51
N GLU A 61 3.41 -25.45 -6.23
CA GLU A 61 3.52 -26.85 -5.80
C GLU A 61 2.38 -27.72 -6.32
N SER A 62 1.15 -27.22 -6.36
CA SER A 62 0.03 -27.95 -7.00
C SER A 62 0.27 -28.20 -8.50
N THR A 63 0.89 -27.25 -9.21
CA THR A 63 1.32 -27.46 -10.60
C THR A 63 2.40 -28.54 -10.70
N ASN A 64 3.36 -28.55 -9.79
CA ASN A 64 4.42 -29.57 -9.73
C ASN A 64 3.82 -30.96 -9.50
N THR A 65 2.91 -31.11 -8.54
CA THR A 65 2.19 -32.36 -8.28
C THR A 65 1.41 -32.83 -9.50
N HIS A 66 0.62 -31.93 -10.12
CA HIS A 66 -0.17 -32.30 -11.30
C HIS A 66 0.72 -32.78 -12.46
N ARG A 67 1.85 -32.12 -12.69
CA ARG A 67 2.82 -32.53 -13.72
C ARG A 67 3.49 -33.85 -13.38
N ALA A 68 3.93 -34.04 -12.12
CA ALA A 68 4.54 -35.29 -11.67
C ALA A 68 3.58 -36.48 -11.82
N ALA A 69 2.31 -36.30 -11.42
CA ALA A 69 1.27 -37.32 -11.58
C ALA A 69 1.01 -37.66 -13.05
N GLY A 70 0.99 -36.65 -13.92
CA GLY A 70 0.85 -36.84 -15.37
C GLY A 70 2.01 -37.61 -16.01
N ASN A 71 3.22 -37.51 -15.45
CA ASN A 71 4.40 -38.20 -15.96
C ASN A 71 4.44 -39.69 -15.63
N LEU A 72 3.69 -40.16 -14.61
CA LEU A 72 3.67 -41.58 -14.24
C LEU A 72 3.29 -42.52 -15.39
N LEU A 73 2.42 -42.06 -16.29
CA LEU A 73 2.02 -42.83 -17.47
C LEU A 73 3.14 -42.96 -18.52
N LEU A 74 4.17 -42.11 -18.45
CA LEU A 74 5.29 -42.07 -19.40
C LEU A 74 6.44 -43.00 -19.03
N ALA A 75 6.42 -43.62 -17.85
CA ALA A 75 7.46 -44.54 -17.41
C ALA A 75 7.63 -45.70 -18.41
N ARG A 76 8.87 -45.94 -18.84
CA ARG A 76 9.24 -46.97 -19.82
C ARG A 76 9.50 -48.31 -19.15
N ASP A 77 9.98 -48.28 -17.91
CA ASP A 77 10.30 -49.45 -17.12
C ASP A 77 9.94 -49.28 -15.64
N VAL A 78 10.12 -50.36 -14.87
CA VAL A 78 9.77 -50.42 -13.44
C VAL A 78 10.67 -49.50 -12.59
N SER A 79 11.94 -49.33 -12.96
CA SER A 79 12.88 -48.48 -12.24
C SER A 79 12.52 -47.00 -12.40
N GLU A 80 12.23 -46.59 -13.64
CA GLU A 80 11.76 -45.24 -13.96
C GLU A 80 10.42 -44.96 -13.29
N SER A 81 9.49 -45.92 -13.31
CA SER A 81 8.20 -45.82 -12.61
C SER A 81 8.42 -45.56 -11.12
N LYS A 82 9.29 -46.33 -10.46
CA LYS A 82 9.61 -46.16 -9.03
C LYS A 82 10.18 -44.77 -8.73
N LEU A 83 11.11 -44.27 -9.56
CA LEU A 83 11.67 -42.93 -9.40
C LEU A 83 10.61 -41.83 -9.54
N MET A 84 9.70 -41.96 -10.53
CA MET A 84 8.62 -41.01 -10.74
C MET A 84 7.62 -41.01 -9.58
N TRP A 85 7.31 -42.18 -9.00
CA TRP A 85 6.49 -42.29 -7.80
C TRP A 85 7.13 -41.60 -6.59
N THR A 86 8.42 -41.82 -6.34
CA THR A 86 9.14 -41.14 -5.26
C THR A 86 9.07 -39.62 -5.42
N ARG A 87 9.35 -39.13 -6.64
CA ARG A 87 9.29 -37.70 -6.94
C ARG A 87 7.89 -37.11 -6.74
N LEU A 88 6.85 -37.85 -7.15
CA LEU A 88 5.47 -37.43 -6.93
C LEU A 88 5.17 -37.29 -5.44
N GLU A 89 5.60 -38.26 -4.61
CA GLU A 89 5.36 -38.21 -3.17
C GLU A 89 6.04 -37.00 -2.53
N GLU A 90 7.28 -36.70 -2.92
CA GLU A 90 8.02 -35.53 -2.43
C GLU A 90 7.33 -34.21 -2.75
N VAL A 91 6.88 -34.02 -4.00
CA VAL A 91 6.19 -32.76 -4.38
C VAL A 91 4.79 -32.68 -3.79
N ARG A 92 4.10 -33.81 -3.65
CA ARG A 92 2.78 -33.88 -3.03
C ARG A 92 2.85 -33.53 -1.55
N GLN A 93 3.86 -34.01 -0.82
CA GLN A 93 4.04 -33.66 0.57
C GLN A 93 4.23 -32.15 0.74
N LYS A 94 5.07 -31.52 -0.10
CA LYS A 94 5.24 -30.06 -0.09
C LYS A 94 3.94 -29.31 -0.37
N GLU A 95 3.14 -29.78 -1.33
CA GLU A 95 1.82 -29.18 -1.59
C GLU A 95 0.89 -29.29 -0.37
N LEU A 96 0.86 -30.43 0.31
CA LEU A 96 0.05 -30.66 1.52
C LEU A 96 0.50 -29.79 2.69
N ASP A 97 1.81 -29.61 2.85
CA ASP A 97 2.37 -28.71 3.87
C ASP A 97 1.92 -27.26 3.60
N ARG A 98 2.01 -26.80 2.33
CA ARG A 98 1.52 -25.47 1.92
C ARG A 98 0.02 -25.30 2.06
N LEU A 99 -0.76 -26.33 1.74
CA LEU A 99 -2.20 -26.34 1.99
C LEU A 99 -2.50 -26.11 3.46
N THR A 100 -1.75 -26.79 4.35
CA THR A 100 -1.91 -26.64 5.79
C THR A 100 -1.57 -25.23 6.25
N GLU A 101 -0.50 -24.62 5.72
CA GLU A 101 -0.12 -23.24 6.03
C GLU A 101 -1.20 -22.23 5.60
N VAL A 102 -1.75 -22.38 4.39
CA VAL A 102 -2.82 -21.51 3.86
C VAL A 102 -4.12 -21.65 4.65
N PHE A 103 -4.49 -22.87 5.08
CA PHE A 103 -5.73 -23.14 5.83
C PHE A 103 -5.56 -23.22 7.35
N SER A 104 -4.38 -22.87 7.88
CA SER A 104 -4.01 -23.00 9.31
C SER A 104 -4.90 -22.25 10.32
N LYS A 105 -5.85 -21.43 9.84
CA LYS A 105 -6.80 -20.66 10.68
C LYS A 105 -8.05 -21.44 11.12
N GLY A 106 -8.09 -22.75 10.91
CA GLY A 106 -9.17 -23.63 11.37
C GLY A 106 -10.10 -24.12 10.25
N PRO A 107 -11.09 -24.97 10.56
CA PRO A 107 -12.01 -25.51 9.56
C PRO A 107 -12.78 -24.38 8.88
N VAL A 108 -12.68 -24.34 7.55
CA VAL A 108 -13.28 -23.33 6.69
C VAL A 108 -14.81 -23.45 6.79
N SER A 109 -15.43 -22.51 7.50
CA SER A 109 -16.88 -22.52 7.74
C SER A 109 -17.67 -22.02 6.52
N ALA A 110 -18.96 -22.34 6.47
CA ALA A 110 -19.87 -21.79 5.46
C ALA A 110 -19.94 -20.26 5.63
N GLY A 111 -19.32 -19.53 4.70
CA GLY A 111 -19.19 -18.06 4.74
C GLY A 111 -17.76 -17.54 4.79
N ASP A 112 -16.77 -18.42 4.97
CA ASP A 112 -15.36 -18.05 4.86
C ASP A 112 -15.00 -17.74 3.39
N PRO A 113 -14.35 -16.59 3.10
CA PRO A 113 -13.84 -16.30 1.76
C PRO A 113 -12.94 -17.39 1.17
N MET A 114 -12.26 -18.18 2.00
CA MET A 114 -11.43 -19.32 1.57
C MET A 114 -12.22 -20.58 1.19
N ALA A 115 -13.53 -20.64 1.46
CA ALA A 115 -14.36 -21.83 1.23
C ALA A 115 -14.33 -22.34 -0.23
N PRO A 116 -14.41 -21.49 -1.27
CA PRO A 116 -14.33 -21.94 -2.65
C PRO A 116 -12.97 -22.58 -2.98
N LEU A 117 -11.87 -21.99 -2.49
CA LEU A 117 -10.52 -22.51 -2.68
C LEU A 117 -10.33 -23.85 -1.97
N TRP A 118 -10.81 -23.97 -0.73
CA TRP A 118 -10.78 -25.20 0.05
C TRP A 118 -11.58 -26.34 -0.61
N SER A 119 -12.80 -26.04 -1.06
CA SER A 119 -13.63 -27.05 -1.74
C SER A 119 -13.00 -27.52 -3.07
N ALA A 120 -12.41 -26.60 -3.83
CA ALA A 120 -11.71 -26.94 -5.07
C ALA A 120 -10.44 -27.78 -4.80
N SER A 121 -9.66 -27.45 -3.76
CA SER A 121 -8.48 -28.23 -3.39
C SER A 121 -8.85 -29.66 -2.96
N HIS A 122 -9.94 -29.82 -2.19
CA HIS A 122 -10.44 -31.14 -1.81
C HIS A 122 -10.91 -31.95 -3.02
N THR A 123 -11.62 -31.32 -3.96
CA THR A 123 -12.09 -31.97 -5.19
C THR A 123 -10.93 -32.43 -6.06
N TYR A 124 -9.90 -31.59 -6.21
CA TYR A 124 -8.67 -31.94 -6.91
C TYR A 124 -7.93 -33.09 -6.23
N ASN A 125 -7.75 -33.03 -4.90
CA ASN A 125 -7.06 -34.08 -4.14
C ASN A 125 -7.77 -35.44 -4.22
N GLN A 126 -9.11 -35.45 -4.21
CA GLN A 126 -9.89 -36.66 -4.42
C GLN A 126 -9.68 -37.21 -5.84
N SER A 127 -9.81 -36.36 -6.86
CA SER A 127 -9.60 -36.77 -8.26
C SER A 127 -8.17 -37.30 -8.48
N LEU A 128 -7.19 -36.68 -7.83
CA LEU A 128 -5.79 -37.10 -7.90
C LEU A 128 -5.63 -38.48 -7.25
N ALA A 129 -6.23 -38.72 -6.08
CA ALA A 129 -6.15 -40.02 -5.42
C ALA A 129 -6.74 -41.14 -6.29
N GLU A 130 -7.92 -40.93 -6.87
CA GLU A 130 -8.58 -41.88 -7.77
C GLU A 130 -7.72 -42.14 -9.03
N TYR A 131 -7.17 -41.08 -9.64
CA TYR A 131 -6.24 -41.22 -10.77
C TYR A 131 -5.00 -42.05 -10.40
N LEU A 132 -4.37 -41.78 -9.26
CA LEU A 132 -3.17 -42.49 -8.83
C LEU A 132 -3.46 -43.97 -8.53
N GLU A 133 -4.64 -44.29 -8.04
CA GLU A 133 -5.09 -45.67 -7.88
C GLU A 133 -5.23 -46.39 -9.23
N LEU A 134 -5.84 -45.75 -10.23
CA LEU A 134 -5.93 -46.29 -11.59
C LEU A 134 -4.55 -46.55 -12.20
N VAL A 135 -3.62 -45.62 -12.02
CA VAL A 135 -2.22 -45.77 -12.49
C VAL A 135 -1.53 -46.93 -11.77
N ARG A 136 -1.71 -47.04 -10.44
CA ARG A 136 -1.12 -48.12 -9.63
C ARG A 136 -1.63 -49.49 -10.04
N ASN A 137 -2.90 -49.59 -10.40
CA ASN A 137 -3.53 -50.83 -10.87
C ASN A 137 -3.12 -51.19 -12.33
N GLY A 138 -2.31 -50.37 -13.00
CA GLY A 138 -1.84 -50.63 -14.36
C GLY A 138 -2.87 -50.34 -15.46
N ASN A 139 -4.03 -49.78 -15.11
CA ASN A 139 -5.12 -49.48 -16.05
C ASN A 139 -4.83 -48.19 -16.84
N ARG A 140 -3.81 -48.20 -17.70
CA ARG A 140 -3.29 -47.00 -18.39
C ARG A 140 -4.34 -46.25 -19.21
N ASP A 141 -5.15 -46.94 -20.01
CA ASP A 141 -6.15 -46.29 -20.86
C ASP A 141 -7.27 -45.63 -20.04
N VAL A 142 -7.71 -46.31 -18.98
CA VAL A 142 -8.72 -45.78 -18.04
C VAL A 142 -8.15 -44.59 -17.26
N ALA A 143 -6.90 -44.69 -16.81
CA ALA A 143 -6.22 -43.59 -16.11
C ALA A 143 -6.04 -42.36 -17.03
N LEU A 144 -5.73 -42.57 -18.32
CA LEU A 144 -5.62 -41.49 -19.29
C LEU A 144 -6.97 -40.81 -19.55
N ALA A 145 -8.03 -41.58 -19.75
CA ALA A 145 -9.38 -41.05 -19.91
C ALA A 145 -9.82 -40.27 -18.65
N TYR A 146 -9.64 -40.88 -17.47
CA TYR A 146 -9.94 -40.24 -16.19
C TYR A 146 -9.14 -38.93 -16.00
N ARG A 147 -7.87 -38.91 -16.42
CA ARG A 147 -7.04 -37.70 -16.34
C ARG A 147 -7.66 -36.54 -17.13
N LEU A 148 -8.15 -36.80 -18.33
CA LEU A 148 -8.75 -35.78 -19.20
C LEU A 148 -10.15 -35.39 -18.72
N ASP A 149 -10.95 -36.35 -18.28
CA ASP A 149 -12.37 -36.14 -17.96
C ASP A 149 -12.61 -35.60 -16.55
N LYS A 150 -11.72 -35.90 -15.59
CA LYS A 150 -11.91 -35.61 -14.16
C LYS A 150 -10.76 -34.85 -13.54
N LEU A 151 -9.54 -35.39 -13.61
CA LEU A 151 -8.37 -34.80 -12.92
C LEU A 151 -8.01 -33.42 -13.48
N ARG A 152 -7.98 -33.27 -14.81
CA ARG A 152 -7.62 -32.00 -15.44
C ARG A 152 -8.66 -30.91 -15.17
N PRO A 153 -9.97 -31.15 -15.34
CA PRO A 153 -11.00 -30.17 -14.96
C PRO A 153 -10.96 -29.77 -13.48
N SER A 154 -10.74 -30.71 -12.55
CA SER A 154 -10.65 -30.36 -11.12
C SER A 154 -9.39 -29.56 -10.78
N PHE A 155 -8.27 -29.85 -11.45
CA PHE A 155 -7.05 -29.03 -11.35
C PHE A 155 -7.25 -27.61 -11.91
N ASP A 156 -7.88 -27.48 -13.09
CA ASP A 156 -8.12 -26.18 -13.71
C ASP A 156 -9.06 -25.31 -12.83
N LEU A 157 -10.09 -25.93 -12.23
CA LEU A 157 -10.95 -25.27 -11.24
C LEU A 157 -10.14 -24.83 -10.01
N TYR A 158 -9.26 -25.68 -9.49
CA TYR A 158 -8.43 -25.35 -8.33
C TYR A 158 -7.49 -24.17 -8.62
N GLN A 159 -6.82 -24.16 -9.77
CA GLN A 159 -5.98 -23.04 -10.23
C GLN A 159 -6.79 -21.75 -10.43
N GLN A 160 -8.01 -21.86 -10.96
CA GLN A 160 -8.91 -20.72 -11.07
C GLN A 160 -9.20 -20.12 -9.69
N ARG A 161 -9.54 -20.94 -8.68
CA ARG A 161 -9.80 -20.45 -7.32
C ARG A 161 -8.56 -19.83 -6.68
N GLN A 162 -7.37 -20.41 -6.88
CA GLN A 162 -6.12 -19.80 -6.40
C GLN A 162 -5.88 -18.40 -7.00
N ARG A 163 -6.20 -18.23 -8.28
CA ARG A 163 -6.12 -16.93 -8.96
C ARG A 163 -7.15 -15.93 -8.43
N GLU A 164 -8.40 -16.35 -8.27
CA GLU A 164 -9.48 -15.51 -7.72
C GLU A 164 -9.10 -15.01 -6.32
N GLU A 165 -8.57 -15.88 -5.46
CA GLU A 165 -8.13 -15.48 -4.12
C GLU A 165 -6.91 -14.57 -4.15
N SER A 166 -5.97 -14.81 -5.05
CA SER A 166 -4.82 -13.92 -5.23
C SER A 166 -5.24 -12.53 -5.71
N ILE A 167 -6.23 -12.43 -6.60
CA ILE A 167 -6.83 -11.16 -7.04
C ILE A 167 -7.54 -10.48 -5.87
N ARG A 168 -8.31 -11.24 -5.07
CA ARG A 168 -9.01 -10.70 -3.89
C ARG A 168 -8.04 -10.12 -2.86
N LEU A 169 -7.00 -10.87 -2.47
CA LEU A 169 -5.97 -10.39 -1.53
C LEU A 169 -5.22 -9.17 -2.07
N ASN A 170 -4.91 -9.15 -3.37
CA ASN A 170 -4.27 -7.99 -3.99
C ASN A 170 -5.21 -6.77 -4.01
N PHE A 171 -6.51 -6.98 -4.27
CA PHE A 171 -7.49 -5.90 -4.24
C PHE A 171 -7.73 -5.37 -2.82
N GLU A 172 -7.77 -6.23 -1.80
CA GLU A 172 -7.82 -5.83 -0.39
C GLU A 172 -6.59 -4.99 0.00
N ALA A 173 -5.40 -5.40 -0.43
CA ALA A 173 -4.17 -4.62 -0.23
C ALA A 173 -4.23 -3.25 -0.94
N MET A 174 -4.75 -3.20 -2.17
CA MET A 174 -4.88 -1.96 -2.95
C MET A 174 -5.96 -1.03 -2.41
N GLN A 175 -7.10 -1.55 -1.96
CA GLN A 175 -8.16 -0.74 -1.35
C GLN A 175 -7.68 -0.13 -0.03
N SER A 176 -7.01 -0.91 0.81
CA SER A 176 -6.34 -0.41 2.00
C SER A 176 -5.38 0.75 1.65
N ASN A 177 -4.57 0.59 0.59
CA ASN A 177 -3.68 1.65 0.11
C ASN A 177 -4.44 2.91 -0.36
N ARG A 178 -5.58 2.76 -1.05
CA ARG A 178 -6.41 3.91 -1.49
C ARG A 178 -7.07 4.64 -0.33
N GLU A 179 -7.58 3.92 0.66
CA GLU A 179 -8.18 4.53 1.86
C GLU A 179 -7.14 5.30 2.67
N ILE A 180 -5.94 4.73 2.82
CA ILE A 180 -4.83 5.41 3.50
C ILE A 180 -4.37 6.64 2.70
N SER A 181 -4.26 6.54 1.36
CA SER A 181 -3.90 7.67 0.49
C SER A 181 -4.95 8.80 0.52
N ALA A 182 -6.24 8.47 0.58
CA ALA A 182 -7.32 9.45 0.67
C ALA A 182 -7.29 10.20 2.01
N GLN A 183 -7.06 9.48 3.12
CA GLN A 183 -6.89 10.09 4.44
C GLN A 183 -5.60 10.91 4.53
N ALA A 184 -4.52 10.49 3.86
CA ALA A 184 -3.29 11.27 3.75
C ALA A 184 -3.53 12.59 3.00
N LYS A 185 -4.35 12.59 1.93
CA LYS A 185 -4.68 13.80 1.17
C LYS A 185 -5.54 14.80 1.98
N GLU A 186 -6.51 14.30 2.75
CA GLU A 186 -7.33 15.13 3.64
C GLU A 186 -6.48 15.76 4.76
N ARG A 187 -5.57 14.98 5.35
CA ARG A 187 -4.64 15.48 6.38
C ARG A 187 -3.53 16.37 5.83
N GLN A 188 -3.09 16.16 4.58
CA GLN A 188 -2.17 17.05 3.89
C GLN A 188 -2.80 18.41 3.63
N SER A 189 -4.10 18.47 3.30
CA SER A 189 -4.85 19.74 3.20
C SER A 189 -4.91 20.49 4.53
N LEU A 190 -5.11 19.78 5.65
CA LEU A 190 -5.04 20.36 7.00
C LEU A 190 -3.63 20.86 7.35
N LEU A 191 -2.58 20.10 7.00
CA LEU A 191 -1.18 20.49 7.21
C LEU A 191 -0.78 21.72 6.36
N LEU A 192 -1.25 21.82 5.12
CA LEU A 192 -1.07 23.02 4.28
C LEU A 192 -1.80 24.24 4.85
N GLY A 193 -3.00 24.05 5.41
CA GLY A 193 -3.73 25.09 6.13
C GLY A 193 -2.98 25.61 7.37
N PHE A 194 -2.41 24.70 8.17
CA PHE A 194 -1.62 25.05 9.36
C PHE A 194 -0.19 25.52 9.07
N GLY A 195 0.41 25.15 7.94
CA GLY A 195 1.73 25.62 7.52
C GLY A 195 1.70 26.92 6.72
N GLY A 196 0.58 27.25 6.08
CA GLY A 196 0.43 28.42 5.20
C GLY A 196 0.04 29.73 5.93
N TRP A 197 -0.57 29.65 7.12
CA TRP A 197 -1.02 30.86 7.82
C TRP A 197 0.10 31.83 8.25
N PRO A 198 1.33 31.41 8.60
CA PRO A 198 2.41 32.35 8.91
C PRO A 198 2.85 33.15 7.68
N PHE A 199 2.81 32.55 6.49
CA PHE A 199 3.02 33.26 5.22
C PHE A 199 1.91 34.25 4.92
N LEU A 200 0.64 33.90 5.19
CA LEU A 200 -0.48 34.84 5.06
C LEU A 200 -0.33 36.05 6.00
N VAL A 201 0.12 35.82 7.24
CA VAL A 201 0.42 36.91 8.19
C VAL A 201 1.57 37.78 7.68
N LEU A 202 2.62 37.20 7.10
CA LEU A 202 3.75 37.93 6.56
C LEU A 202 3.35 38.79 5.33
N ILE A 203 2.52 38.23 4.45
CA ILE A 203 1.92 38.96 3.32
C ILE A 203 1.04 40.11 3.82
N ALA A 204 0.22 39.88 4.85
CA ALA A 204 -0.60 40.92 5.45
C ALA A 204 0.24 42.05 6.08
N MET A 205 1.33 41.71 6.77
CA MET A 205 2.27 42.70 7.31
C MET A 205 2.94 43.51 6.19
N LEU A 206 3.40 42.86 5.11
CA LEU A 206 3.97 43.56 3.95
C LEU A 206 2.96 44.51 3.31
N ALA A 207 1.70 44.09 3.18
CA ALA A 207 0.63 44.94 2.65
C ALA A 207 0.40 46.17 3.55
N ILE A 208 0.37 46.00 4.87
CA ILE A 208 0.25 47.11 5.83
C ILE A 208 1.43 48.08 5.70
N PHE A 209 2.66 47.57 5.62
CA PHE A 209 3.86 48.39 5.43
C PHE A 209 3.83 49.16 4.11
N ALA A 210 3.38 48.53 3.02
CA ALA A 210 3.24 49.17 1.72
C ALA A 210 2.22 50.33 1.76
N VAL A 211 1.07 50.12 2.42
CA VAL A 211 0.06 51.17 2.61
C VAL A 211 0.60 52.33 3.43
N LEU A 212 1.28 52.05 4.55
CA LEU A 212 1.88 53.09 5.38
C LEU A 212 2.98 53.87 4.63
N GLY A 213 3.84 53.17 3.89
CA GLY A 213 4.85 53.80 3.04
C GLY A 213 4.24 54.70 1.97
N PHE A 214 3.15 54.26 1.33
CA PHE A 214 2.43 55.07 0.35
C PHE A 214 1.80 56.32 0.96
N VAL A 215 1.19 56.21 2.15
CA VAL A 215 0.62 57.35 2.88
C VAL A 215 1.71 58.36 3.25
N LEU A 216 2.83 57.89 3.79
CA LEU A 216 3.97 58.74 4.15
C LEU A 216 4.56 59.44 2.92
N TRP A 217 4.75 58.72 1.82
CA TRP A 217 5.21 59.30 0.56
C TRP A 217 4.27 60.39 0.04
N LYS A 218 2.95 60.14 0.10
CA LYS A 218 1.94 61.14 -0.29
C LYS A 218 1.99 62.38 0.60
N GLN A 219 2.16 62.22 1.92
CA GLN A 219 2.30 63.36 2.83
C GLN A 219 3.58 64.15 2.57
N LEU A 220 4.71 63.47 2.36
CA LEU A 220 5.99 64.11 2.05
C LEU A 220 5.88 64.97 0.77
N ARG A 221 5.25 64.42 -0.27
CA ARG A 221 5.01 65.12 -1.54
C ARG A 221 4.05 66.30 -1.40
N SER A 222 3.06 66.20 -0.51
CA SER A 222 2.15 67.30 -0.20
C SER A 222 2.87 68.46 0.50
N ILE A 223 3.82 68.15 1.38
CA ILE A 223 4.65 69.15 2.06
C ILE A 223 5.57 69.84 1.04
N GLU A 224 6.27 69.08 0.20
CA GLU A 224 7.14 69.60 -0.87
C GLU A 224 6.38 70.52 -1.84
N ASN A 225 5.16 70.13 -2.23
CA ASN A 225 4.30 70.95 -3.09
C ASN A 225 3.84 72.25 -2.38
N SER A 226 3.58 72.20 -1.07
CA SER A 226 3.20 73.39 -0.29
C SER A 226 4.35 74.37 -0.07
N GLU A 227 5.58 73.88 0.03
CA GLU A 227 6.79 74.71 0.08
C GLU A 227 7.12 75.35 -1.28
N GLY A 228 6.84 74.65 -2.38
CA GLY A 228 6.98 75.17 -3.74
C GLY A 228 6.10 76.40 -4.01
N THR A 229 4.85 76.40 -3.55
CA THR A 229 3.93 77.54 -3.65
C THR A 229 4.35 78.74 -2.79
N LEU A 230 4.90 78.51 -1.60
CA LEU A 230 5.39 79.58 -0.72
C LEU A 230 6.65 80.29 -1.24
N ARG A 231 7.45 79.61 -2.08
CA ARG A 231 8.60 80.22 -2.76
C ARG A 231 8.22 81.07 -3.96
N THR A 232 7.12 80.75 -4.64
CA THR A 232 6.64 81.53 -5.80
C THR A 232 5.97 82.85 -5.38
N ASP A 233 5.37 82.90 -4.19
CA ASP A 233 4.79 84.14 -3.64
C ASP A 233 5.82 85.10 -3.01
N ARG A 234 7.06 84.65 -2.77
CA ARG A 234 8.15 85.51 -2.25
C ARG A 234 9.04 86.12 -3.34
N SER A 235 8.77 85.85 -4.61
CA SER A 235 9.52 86.40 -5.75
C SER A 235 8.85 87.59 -6.43
N PHE A 236 7.95 88.30 -5.74
CA PHE A 236 7.45 89.61 -6.15
C PHE A 236 8.14 90.73 -5.37
#